data_AF-A0A131XIQ1-F1
#
_entry.id   AF-A0A131XIQ1-F1
#
_cell.length_a   1.000
_cell.length_b   1.000
_cell.length_c   1.000
_cell.angle_alpha   90.00
_cell.angle_beta   90.00
_cell.angle_gamma   90.00
#
_symmetry.space_group_name_H-M   'P 1'
#
loop_
_entity.id
_entity.type
_entity.pdbx_description
1 polymer ?
#
loop_
_entity_poly.entity_id
_entity_poly.type
_entity_poly.pdbx_seq_one_letter_code
_entity_poly.pdbx_strand_id
1 'polypeptide(L)'
;MEPTTGLFESDPDFCKRCGTVLPLPGYEDLVVCKLCGARIDVRNFHGLKTFSRMVFNDRKVALKKAAAGSAAKPAGPLVDRKCSRCGHEGMTYATLQTRSADEGQTIFYSCPECLFQETENS
;
A
#
# COMPACT_ATOMS: atom_id res chain seq x y z
N MET A 1 9.00 -27.09 34.62
CA MET A 1 8.33 -26.80 33.33
C MET A 1 8.93 -25.49 32.87
N GLU A 2 9.96 -25.55 32.02
CA GLU A 2 10.84 -24.41 31.73
C GLU A 2 10.08 -23.30 30.98
N PRO A 3 10.19 -22.03 31.40
CA PRO A 3 9.58 -20.93 30.68
C PRO A 3 10.32 -20.74 29.36
N THR A 4 9.60 -20.85 28.24
CA THR A 4 10.15 -20.57 26.91
C THR A 4 10.49 -19.09 26.81
N THR A 5 11.70 -18.71 27.22
CA THR A 5 12.25 -17.36 27.10
C THR A 5 12.26 -16.95 25.62
N GLY A 6 11.64 -15.82 25.32
CA GLY A 6 11.66 -15.22 24.00
C GLY A 6 13.08 -14.77 23.63
N LEU A 7 13.44 -14.88 22.35
CA LEU A 7 14.72 -14.41 21.84
C LEU A 7 14.72 -12.89 21.58
N PHE A 8 13.54 -12.30 21.43
CA PHE A 8 13.33 -10.87 21.21
C PHE A 8 11.92 -10.46 21.68
N GLU A 9 11.71 -9.15 21.80
CA GLU A 9 10.41 -8.57 22.09
C GLU A 9 9.53 -8.58 20.83
N SER A 10 8.32 -9.14 20.91
CA SER A 10 7.41 -9.24 19.77
C SER A 10 5.96 -9.01 20.22
N ASP A 11 5.15 -8.55 19.28
CA ASP A 11 3.69 -8.50 19.45
C ASP A 11 3.13 -9.91 19.75
N PRO A 12 2.00 -10.02 20.48
CA PRO A 12 1.38 -11.30 20.85
C PRO A 12 1.03 -12.18 19.65
N ASP A 13 0.77 -11.57 18.49
CA ASP A 13 0.44 -12.24 17.25
C ASP A 13 1.67 -12.87 16.55
N PHE A 14 2.88 -12.64 17.05
CA PHE A 14 4.12 -13.15 16.48
C PHE A 14 4.87 -14.06 17.44
N CYS A 15 5.55 -15.06 16.88
CA CYS A 15 6.36 -15.97 17.66
C CYS A 15 7.63 -15.29 18.16
N LYS A 16 7.78 -15.17 19.48
CA LYS A 16 8.97 -14.64 20.18
C LYS A 16 10.29 -15.39 19.92
N ARG A 17 10.28 -16.49 19.15
CA ARG A 17 11.47 -17.25 18.77
C ARG A 17 11.88 -17.05 17.31
N CYS A 18 10.94 -17.06 16.37
CA CYS A 18 11.27 -17.04 14.94
C CYS A 18 10.58 -15.93 14.14
N GLY A 19 9.75 -15.10 14.79
CA GLY A 19 9.10 -13.95 14.14
C GLY A 19 7.95 -14.29 13.22
N THR A 20 7.60 -15.58 13.07
CA THR A 20 6.46 -16.00 12.27
C THR A 20 5.15 -15.59 12.94
N VAL A 21 4.18 -15.16 12.13
CA VAL A 21 2.80 -14.92 12.57
C VAL A 21 2.22 -16.20 13.17
N LEU A 22 1.64 -16.08 14.35
CA LEU A 22 0.99 -17.19 15.04
C LEU A 22 -0.43 -17.39 14.48
N PRO A 23 -0.88 -18.65 14.38
CA PRO A 23 -2.27 -18.90 14.03
C PRO A 23 -3.19 -18.42 15.17
N LEU A 24 -4.43 -18.08 14.80
CA LEU A 24 -5.43 -17.69 15.78
C LEU A 24 -5.68 -18.82 16.80
N PRO A 25 -5.87 -18.50 18.08
CA PRO A 25 -6.30 -19.46 19.08
C PRO A 25 -7.58 -20.20 18.65
N GLY A 26 -7.55 -21.53 18.75
CA GLY A 26 -8.72 -22.39 18.53
C GLY A 26 -9.37 -22.80 19.85
N TYR A 27 -9.87 -24.04 19.92
CA TYR A 27 -10.41 -24.63 21.15
C TYR A 27 -9.33 -25.23 22.08
N GLU A 28 -8.08 -25.31 21.60
CA GLU A 28 -6.95 -25.84 22.35
C GLU A 28 -6.36 -24.78 23.28
N ASP A 29 -5.77 -25.21 24.40
CA ASP A 29 -5.12 -24.30 25.36
C ASP A 29 -3.77 -23.74 24.85
N LEU A 30 -3.26 -24.27 23.74
CA LEU A 30 -1.96 -23.93 23.18
C LEU A 30 -2.04 -23.55 21.70
N VAL A 31 -1.41 -22.42 21.37
CA VAL A 31 -1.07 -22.00 20.01
C VAL A 31 0.32 -22.53 19.67
N VAL A 32 0.43 -23.28 18.59
CA VAL A 32 1.71 -23.85 18.13
C VAL A 32 2.21 -23.06 16.91
N CYS A 33 3.42 -22.52 17.02
CA CYS A 33 4.08 -21.87 15.90
C CYS A 33 4.36 -22.89 14.78
N LYS A 34 3.90 -22.59 13.56
CA LYS A 34 4.04 -23.48 12.39
C LYS A 34 5.47 -23.61 11.86
N LEU A 35 6.36 -22.67 12.20
CA LEU A 35 7.74 -22.69 11.74
C LEU A 35 8.69 -23.38 12.73
N CYS A 36 8.74 -22.92 13.99
CA CYS A 36 9.70 -23.43 14.98
C CYS A 36 9.10 -24.38 16.03
N GLY A 37 7.78 -24.63 16.00
CA GLY A 37 7.11 -25.54 16.94
C GLY A 37 6.96 -25.00 18.36
N ALA A 38 7.32 -23.74 18.63
CA ALA A 38 7.11 -23.12 19.94
C ALA A 38 5.64 -23.20 20.35
N ARG A 39 5.40 -23.56 21.62
CA ARG A 39 4.07 -23.66 22.22
C ARG A 39 3.81 -22.42 23.07
N ILE A 40 2.76 -21.69 22.73
CA ILE A 40 2.34 -20.47 23.41
C ILE A 40 0.97 -20.71 24.02
N ASP A 41 0.82 -20.35 25.29
CA ASP A 41 -0.45 -20.47 26.00
C ASP A 41 -1.48 -19.47 25.46
N VAL A 42 -2.72 -19.92 25.23
CA VAL A 42 -3.82 -19.06 24.75
C VAL A 42 -4.11 -17.92 25.73
N ARG A 43 -3.77 -18.07 27.01
CA ARG A 43 -3.93 -17.01 28.01
C ARG A 43 -3.13 -15.75 27.68
N ASN A 44 -2.05 -15.87 26.91
CA ASN A 44 -1.28 -14.72 26.44
C ASN A 44 -2.05 -13.82 25.47
N PHE A 45 -3.16 -14.30 24.90
CA PHE A 45 -4.04 -13.55 24.01
C PHE A 45 -5.24 -12.95 24.75
N HIS A 46 -5.39 -13.16 26.07
CA HIS A 46 -6.51 -12.59 26.82
C HIS A 46 -6.42 -11.06 26.90
N GLY A 47 -7.58 -10.42 26.77
CA GLY A 47 -7.71 -8.97 26.94
C GLY A 47 -7.26 -8.14 25.75
N LEU A 48 -6.81 -8.77 24.66
CA LEU A 48 -6.52 -8.08 23.41
C LEU A 48 -7.83 -7.52 22.83
N LYS A 49 -7.86 -6.20 22.63
CA LYS A 49 -9.00 -5.49 22.05
C LYS A 49 -8.57 -4.83 20.75
N THR A 50 -9.24 -5.18 19.66
CA THR A 50 -9.08 -4.51 18.38
C THR A 50 -10.16 -3.44 18.25
N PHE A 51 -9.77 -2.18 18.10
CA PHE A 51 -10.69 -1.08 17.82
C PHE A 51 -10.65 -0.77 16.32
N SER A 52 -11.81 -0.79 15.67
CA SER A 52 -11.97 -0.33 14.30
C SER A 52 -12.87 0.90 14.29
N ARG A 53 -12.45 1.94 13.58
CA ARG A 53 -13.24 3.16 13.38
C ARG A 53 -13.49 3.33 11.88
N MET A 54 -14.75 3.24 11.48
CA MET A 54 -15.18 3.59 10.12
C MET A 54 -15.59 5.05 10.09
N VAL A 55 -14.95 5.84 9.23
CA VAL A 55 -15.29 7.25 8.98
C VAL A 55 -15.96 7.33 7.62
N PHE A 56 -17.25 7.68 7.61
CA PHE A 56 -17.98 7.91 6.38
C PHE A 56 -17.77 9.34 5.90
N ASN A 57 -17.48 9.51 4.61
CA ASN A 57 -17.40 10.83 4.01
C ASN A 57 -18.80 11.45 3.90
N ASP A 58 -18.92 12.73 4.27
CA ASP A 58 -20.14 13.50 4.01
C ASP A 58 -20.34 13.67 2.50
N ARG A 59 -21.49 13.19 1.98
CA ARG A 59 -21.83 13.25 0.56
C ARG A 59 -21.83 14.69 0.02
N LYS A 60 -22.26 15.68 0.80
CA LYS A 60 -22.27 17.09 0.37
C LYS A 60 -20.84 17.64 0.22
N VAL A 61 -19.93 17.24 1.11
CA VAL A 61 -18.51 17.64 1.03
C VAL A 61 -17.82 16.92 -0.13
N ALA A 62 -18.09 15.63 -0.33
CA ALA A 62 -17.53 14.84 -1.43
C ALA A 62 -17.94 15.39 -2.80
N LEU A 63 -19.22 15.74 -2.98
CA LEU A 63 -19.73 16.32 -4.23
C LEU A 63 -19.11 17.70 -4.52
N LYS A 64 -18.93 18.55 -3.50
CA LYS A 64 -18.24 19.83 -3.65
C LYS A 64 -16.77 19.68 -4.04
N LYS A 65 -16.06 18.71 -3.47
CA LYS A 65 -14.66 18.41 -3.85
C LYS A 65 -14.55 17.81 -5.25
N ALA A 66 -15.45 16.92 -5.64
CA ALA A 66 -15.46 16.31 -6.97
C ALA A 66 -15.69 17.35 -8.08
N ALA A 67 -16.54 18.34 -7.85
CA ALA A 67 -16.78 19.44 -8.79
C ALA A 67 -15.56 20.35 -9.00
N ALA A 68 -14.64 20.43 -8.02
CA ALA A 68 -13.42 21.22 -8.14
C ALA A 68 -12.25 20.48 -8.83
N GLY A 69 -12.32 19.15 -8.94
CA GLY A 69 -11.23 18.30 -9.45
C GLY A 69 -11.38 17.82 -10.90
N SER A 70 -12.52 18.05 -11.55
CA SER A 70 -12.83 17.45 -12.85
C SER A 70 -12.17 18.13 -14.07
N ALA A 71 -11.37 19.19 -13.87
CA ALA A 71 -10.72 19.93 -14.95
C ALA A 71 -9.26 20.30 -14.64
N ALA A 72 -8.57 19.51 -13.80
CA ALA A 72 -7.14 19.67 -13.66
C ALA A 72 -6.47 19.27 -14.99
N LYS A 73 -6.10 20.27 -15.81
CA LYS A 73 -5.20 20.06 -16.94
C LYS A 73 -3.96 19.32 -16.43
N PRO A 74 -3.37 18.40 -17.22
CA PRO A 74 -2.19 17.67 -16.80
C PRO A 74 -1.09 18.67 -16.45
N ALA A 75 -0.85 18.83 -15.15
CA ALA A 75 0.08 19.79 -14.59
C ALA A 75 1.46 19.11 -14.52
N GLY A 76 2.43 19.68 -15.19
CA GLY A 76 3.79 19.15 -15.23
C GLY A 76 4.69 19.95 -16.15
N PRO A 77 6.02 19.74 -16.07
CA PRO A 77 6.96 20.34 -17.00
C PRO A 77 6.64 19.94 -18.44
N LEU A 78 6.70 20.90 -19.36
CA LEU A 78 6.56 20.67 -20.80
C LEU A 78 7.88 20.16 -21.38
N VAL A 79 7.79 19.18 -22.28
CA VAL A 79 8.90 18.65 -23.07
C VAL A 79 8.58 18.75 -24.55
N ASP A 80 9.61 18.94 -25.38
CA ASP A 80 9.50 18.99 -26.83
C ASP A 80 9.25 17.60 -27.43
N ARG A 81 8.00 17.13 -27.30
CA ARG A 81 7.50 15.87 -27.85
C ARG A 81 6.17 16.14 -28.54
N LYS A 82 5.99 15.60 -29.74
CA LYS A 82 4.76 15.74 -30.52
C LYS A 82 3.74 14.69 -30.11
N CYS A 83 2.51 15.09 -29.85
CA CYS A 83 1.43 14.16 -29.54
C CYS A 83 1.09 13.29 -30.76
N SER A 84 1.13 11.96 -30.60
CA SER A 84 0.78 11.01 -31.68
C SER A 84 -0.68 11.08 -32.14
N ARG A 85 -1.58 11.63 -31.31
CA ARG A 85 -3.02 11.68 -31.59
C ARG A 85 -3.50 12.97 -32.26
N CYS A 86 -3.07 14.14 -31.78
CA CYS A 86 -3.53 15.44 -32.32
C CYS A 86 -2.43 16.25 -33.01
N GLY A 87 -1.17 15.83 -32.91
CA GLY A 87 -0.05 16.52 -33.52
C GLY A 87 0.41 17.79 -32.80
N HIS A 88 -0.12 18.10 -31.62
CA HIS A 88 0.33 19.23 -30.80
C HIS A 88 1.81 19.08 -30.40
N GLU A 89 2.56 20.17 -30.51
CA GLU A 89 3.96 20.28 -30.10
C GLU A 89 4.04 20.62 -28.62
N GLY A 90 4.74 19.80 -27.84
CA GLY A 90 4.80 19.97 -26.40
C GLY A 90 3.82 19.05 -25.67
N MET A 91 4.36 18.15 -24.87
CA MET A 91 3.60 17.31 -23.93
C MET A 91 4.12 17.53 -22.52
N THR A 92 3.27 17.40 -21.50
CA THR A 92 3.74 17.39 -20.12
C THR A 92 4.24 15.99 -19.77
N TYR A 93 5.24 15.87 -18.89
CA TYR A 93 5.69 14.57 -18.43
C TYR A 93 5.62 14.43 -16.91
N ALA A 94 5.37 13.21 -16.46
CA ALA A 94 5.45 12.79 -15.07
C ALA A 94 6.19 11.46 -15.01
N THR A 95 7.07 11.30 -14.03
CA THR A 95 7.84 10.07 -13.89
C THR A 95 7.41 9.34 -12.62
N LEU A 96 7.22 8.03 -12.73
CA LEU A 96 6.77 7.19 -11.62
C LEU A 96 7.50 5.85 -11.68
N GLN A 97 8.02 5.38 -10.54
CA GLN A 97 8.59 4.04 -10.47
C GLN A 97 7.44 3.04 -10.33
N THR A 98 7.20 2.27 -11.39
CA THR A 98 6.12 1.26 -11.42
C THR A 98 6.65 -0.16 -11.28
N ARG A 99 7.99 -0.32 -11.30
CA ARG A 99 8.68 -1.61 -11.36
C ARG A 99 9.67 -1.76 -10.22
N SER A 100 10.36 -2.90 -10.20
CA SER A 100 11.42 -3.20 -9.24
C SER A 100 12.49 -2.10 -9.24
N ALA A 101 13.20 -1.94 -8.13
CA ALA A 101 14.25 -0.93 -7.99
C ALA A 101 15.40 -1.08 -9.01
N ASP A 102 15.58 -2.27 -9.55
CA ASP A 102 16.60 -2.59 -10.55
C ASP A 102 16.23 -2.15 -11.98
N GLU A 103 14.99 -1.67 -12.20
CA GLU A 103 14.51 -1.22 -13.51
C GLU A 103 14.40 0.31 -13.60
N GLY A 104 14.52 0.84 -14.82
CA GLY A 104 14.41 2.27 -15.12
C GLY A 104 13.02 2.83 -14.77
N GLN A 105 12.96 4.14 -14.57
CA GLN A 105 11.71 4.81 -14.24
C GLN A 105 10.75 4.82 -15.44
N THR A 106 9.45 4.68 -15.19
CA THR A 106 8.42 4.85 -16.21
C THR A 106 8.08 6.33 -16.38
N ILE A 107 8.06 6.81 -17.63
CA ILE A 107 7.70 8.18 -18.00
C ILE A 107 6.29 8.18 -18.61
N PHE A 108 5.43 9.03 -18.08
CA PHE A 108 4.08 9.28 -18.57
C PHE A 108 4.04 10.64 -19.24
N TYR A 109 3.76 10.68 -20.54
CA TYR A 109 3.58 11.92 -21.30
C TYR A 109 2.10 12.22 -21.47
N SER A 110 1.65 13.42 -21.16
CA SER A 110 0.26 13.86 -21.26
C SER A 110 0.14 15.05 -22.21
N CYS A 111 -0.72 14.93 -23.21
CA CYS A 111 -1.02 16.04 -24.12
C CYS A 111 -1.89 17.09 -23.41
N PRO A 112 -1.47 18.38 -23.36
CA PRO A 112 -2.26 19.43 -22.72
C PRO A 112 -3.55 19.77 -23.48
N GLU A 113 -3.60 19.50 -24.80
CA GLU A 113 -4.74 19.80 -25.66
C GLU A 113 -5.78 18.67 -25.71
N CYS A 114 -5.36 17.45 -26.08
CA CYS A 114 -6.30 16.33 -26.27
C CYS A 114 -6.37 15.34 -25.10
N LEU A 115 -5.61 15.60 -24.02
CA LEU A 115 -5.54 14.77 -22.81
C LEU A 115 -5.12 13.31 -23.06
N PHE A 116 -4.52 13.03 -24.22
CA PHE A 116 -3.97 11.71 -24.54
C PHE A 116 -2.69 11.47 -23.74
N GLN A 117 -2.59 10.29 -23.13
CA GLN A 117 -1.43 9.89 -22.33
C GLN A 117 -0.67 8.75 -23.00
N GLU A 118 0.65 8.91 -23.10
CA GLU A 118 1.60 7.91 -23.59
C GLU A 118 2.48 7.44 -22.44
N THR A 119 2.89 6.17 -22.48
CA THR A 119 3.76 5.58 -21.45
C THR A 119 5.01 5.03 -22.11
N GLU A 120 6.17 5.45 -21.59
CA GLU A 120 7.48 4.99 -22.02
C GLU A 120 8.20 4.36 -20.83
N ASN A 121 8.75 3.17 -21.04
CA ASN A 121 9.54 2.47 -20.03
C ASN A 121 11.00 2.59 -20.44
N SER A 122 11.81 3.23 -19.60
CA SER A 122 13.26 3.32 -19.77
C SER A 122 13.98 2.07 -19.26
#